data_AF-A0A2J6N1W7-F1
#
_entry.id   AF-A0A2J6N1W7-F1
#
_cell.length_a   1.000
_cell.length_b   1.000
_cell.length_c   1.000
_cell.angle_alpha   90.00
_cell.angle_beta   90.00
_cell.angle_gamma   90.00
#
_symmetry.space_group_name_H-M   'P 1'
#
loop_
_entity.id
_entity.type
_entity.pdbx_description
1 polymer ?
#
loop_
_entity_poly.entity_id
_entity_poly.type
_entity_poly.pdbx_seq_one_letter_code
_entity_poly.pdbx_strand_id
1 'polypeptide(L)'
;MKGCLKPIILILVFLAILIPFASENPDGLEKVVETLGVEEREPLWSGLMPDYTLPTISNSYISTFLAGVFGTLLVLGISYSVGMAITKKEGENR
;
A
#
# COMPACT_ATOMS: atom_id res chain seq x y z
N MET A 1 12.93 -12.12 17.43
CA MET A 1 11.99 -11.75 16.33
C MET A 1 10.50 -11.94 16.65
N LYS A 2 10.07 -12.78 17.62
CA LYS A 2 8.63 -12.99 17.92
C LYS A 2 7.93 -11.84 18.69
N GLY A 3 8.69 -10.91 19.26
CA GLY A 3 8.17 -9.78 20.05
C GLY A 3 7.60 -8.62 19.24
N CYS A 4 8.14 -8.36 18.04
CA CYS A 4 7.74 -7.20 17.22
C CYS A 4 6.57 -7.50 16.25
N LEU A 5 6.21 -8.76 16.03
CA LEU A 5 5.12 -9.09 15.10
C LEU A 5 3.74 -8.68 15.65
N LYS A 6 3.53 -8.87 16.96
CA LYS A 6 2.27 -8.51 17.64
C LYS A 6 1.91 -7.03 17.51
N PRO A 7 2.81 -6.07 17.83
CA PRO A 7 2.49 -4.65 17.67
C PRO A 7 2.27 -4.26 16.20
N ILE A 8 2.99 -4.86 15.25
CA ILE A 8 2.79 -4.60 13.81
C ILE A 8 1.38 -5.03 13.39
N ILE A 9 0.95 -6.24 13.75
CA ILE A 9 -0.41 -6.73 13.42
C ILE A 9 -1.46 -5.84 14.07
N LEU A 10 -1.26 -5.42 15.32
CA LEU A 10 -2.18 -4.52 16.02
C LEU A 10 -2.31 -3.18 15.29
N ILE A 11 -1.19 -2.59 14.86
CA ILE A 11 -1.18 -1.34 14.09
C ILE A 11 -1.89 -1.53 12.76
N LEU A 12 -1.65 -2.63 12.04
CA LEU A 12 -2.30 -2.89 10.74
C LEU A 12 -3.82 -3.00 10.87
N VAL A 13 -4.31 -3.71 11.90
CA VAL A 13 -5.76 -3.82 12.16
C VAL A 13 -6.34 -2.45 12.51
N PHE A 14 -5.65 -1.68 13.35
CA PHE A 14 -6.08 -0.33 13.72
C PHE A 14 -6.13 0.61 12.51
N LEU A 15 -5.09 0.60 11.66
CA LEU A 15 -5.05 1.37 10.43
C LEU A 15 -6.17 0.95 9.46
N ALA A 16 -6.43 -0.34 9.29
CA ALA A 16 -7.48 -0.84 8.41
C ALA A 16 -8.88 -0.29 8.78
N ILE A 17 -9.12 -0.07 10.07
CA ILE A 17 -10.39 0.50 10.57
C ILE A 17 -10.40 2.03 10.41
N LEU A 18 -9.26 2.70 10.60
CA LEU A 18 -9.19 4.17 10.59
C LEU A 18 -9.02 4.80 9.21
N ILE A 19 -8.36 4.12 8.27
CA ILE A 19 -8.12 4.63 6.91
C ILE A 19 -9.41 5.08 6.20
N PRO A 20 -10.54 4.35 6.28
CA PRO A 20 -11.80 4.81 5.68
C PRO A 20 -12.35 6.12 6.25
N PHE A 21 -11.91 6.53 7.45
CA PHE A 21 -12.28 7.81 8.07
C PHE A 21 -11.26 8.93 7.77
N ALA A 22 -10.27 8.67 6.93
CA ALA A 22 -9.37 9.71 6.43
C ALA A 22 -10.15 10.71 5.55
N SER A 23 -9.65 11.95 5.52
CA SER A 23 -10.29 13.03 4.76
C SER A 23 -10.29 12.75 3.26
N GLU A 24 -11.42 13.06 2.60
CA GLU A 24 -11.57 13.04 1.15
C GLU A 24 -11.06 14.34 0.48
N ASN A 25 -10.34 15.18 1.23
CA ASN A 25 -9.89 16.48 0.71
C ASN A 25 -8.59 16.29 -0.08
N PRO A 26 -8.35 17.12 -1.12
CA PRO A 26 -7.13 17.07 -1.90
C PRO A 26 -5.92 17.27 -1.00
N ASP A 27 -4.82 16.60 -1.34
CA ASP A 27 -3.59 16.77 -0.61
C ASP A 27 -2.96 18.16 -0.85
N GLY A 28 -1.83 18.44 -0.20
CA GLY A 28 -1.18 19.75 -0.35
C GLY A 28 -0.69 20.04 -1.76
N LEU A 29 -0.39 19.02 -2.57
CA LEU A 29 0.07 19.19 -3.95
C LEU A 29 -1.11 19.42 -4.87
N GLU A 30 -2.14 18.57 -4.82
CA GLU A 30 -3.39 18.74 -5.57
C GLU A 30 -4.02 20.10 -5.29
N LYS A 31 -4.07 20.52 -4.01
CA LYS A 31 -4.65 21.82 -3.66
C LYS A 31 -3.91 22.98 -4.29
N VAL A 32 -2.58 22.91 -4.38
CA VAL A 32 -1.76 23.94 -5.03
C VAL A 32 -1.97 23.92 -6.54
N VAL A 33 -2.00 22.75 -7.16
CA VAL A 33 -2.26 22.57 -8.60
C VAL A 33 -3.62 23.14 -8.99
N GLU A 34 -4.67 22.83 -8.20
CA GLU A 34 -6.02 23.38 -8.35
C GLU A 34 -6.02 24.91 -8.21
N THR A 35 -5.34 25.44 -7.19
CA THR A 35 -5.28 26.89 -6.92
C THR A 35 -4.56 27.65 -8.05
N LEU A 36 -3.56 27.04 -8.68
CA LEU A 36 -2.82 27.61 -9.81
C LEU A 36 -3.52 27.41 -11.16
N GLY A 37 -4.61 26.62 -11.21
CA GLY A 37 -5.33 26.30 -12.45
C GLY A 37 -4.49 25.48 -13.43
N VAL A 38 -3.54 24.68 -12.92
CA VAL A 38 -2.69 23.83 -13.75
C VAL A 38 -3.44 22.53 -14.03
N GLU A 39 -3.62 22.19 -15.30
CA GLU A 39 -4.19 20.89 -15.68
C GLU A 39 -3.21 19.77 -15.36
N GLU A 40 -3.69 18.73 -14.65
CA GLU A 40 -2.95 17.48 -14.53
C GLU A 40 -2.87 16.80 -15.89
N ARG A 41 -1.66 16.45 -16.31
CA ARG A 41 -1.44 15.73 -17.55
C ARG A 41 -1.68 14.24 -17.32
N GLU A 42 -2.49 13.63 -18.18
CA GLU A 42 -2.63 12.19 -18.27
C GLU A 42 -1.24 11.51 -18.35
N PRO A 43 -0.90 10.62 -17.40
CA PRO A 43 0.39 9.95 -17.41
C PRO A 43 0.47 8.98 -18.59
N LEU A 44 1.68 8.82 -19.17
CA LEU A 44 1.92 7.82 -20.21
C LEU A 44 1.65 6.39 -19.75
N TRP A 45 1.72 6.15 -18.43
CA TRP A 45 1.36 4.90 -17.79
C TRP A 45 0.83 5.19 -16.37
N SER A 46 -0.40 4.76 -16.10
CA SER A 46 -1.09 4.94 -14.81
C SER A 46 -0.72 3.89 -13.76
N GLY A 47 0.14 2.92 -14.09
CA GLY A 47 0.57 1.87 -13.17
C GLY A 47 -0.44 0.73 -13.03
N LEU A 48 -0.20 -0.14 -12.05
CA LEU A 48 -1.04 -1.31 -11.77
C LEU A 48 -2.26 -0.98 -10.90
N MET A 49 -2.12 0.01 -10.02
CA MET A 49 -3.16 0.46 -9.07
C MET A 49 -3.11 1.99 -8.98
N PRO A 50 -3.58 2.72 -10.02
CA PRO A 50 -3.65 4.19 -9.98
C PRO A 50 -4.49 4.66 -8.79
N ASP A 51 -4.01 5.69 -8.10
CA ASP A 51 -4.65 6.28 -6.92
C ASP A 51 -5.00 5.25 -5.83
N TYR A 52 -4.20 4.18 -5.74
CA TYR A 52 -4.44 3.06 -4.84
C TYR A 52 -5.79 2.37 -5.08
N THR A 53 -6.31 2.37 -6.31
CA THR A 53 -7.57 1.73 -6.70
C THR A 53 -7.35 0.53 -7.62
N LEU A 54 -8.29 -0.41 -7.56
CA LEU A 54 -8.46 -1.50 -8.50
C LEU A 54 -9.51 -1.11 -9.55
N PRO A 55 -9.13 -0.89 -10.82
CA PRO A 55 -10.06 -0.42 -11.87
C PRO A 55 -11.18 -1.44 -12.17
N THR A 56 -11.02 -2.70 -11.77
CA THR A 56 -12.03 -3.76 -11.94
C THR A 56 -13.20 -3.62 -10.96
N ILE A 57 -13.07 -2.83 -9.89
CA ILE A 57 -14.06 -2.72 -8.81
C ILE A 57 -14.70 -1.34 -8.84
N SER A 58 -16.02 -1.28 -9.00
CA SER A 58 -16.78 -0.04 -9.08
C SER A 58 -16.93 0.69 -7.75
N ASN A 59 -16.92 -0.03 -6.63
CA ASN A 59 -17.01 0.57 -5.31
C ASN A 59 -15.63 1.08 -4.86
N SER A 60 -15.46 2.40 -4.85
CA SER A 60 -14.19 3.06 -4.47
C SER A 60 -13.65 2.58 -3.12
N TYR A 61 -14.49 2.48 -2.08
CA TYR A 61 -14.07 2.01 -0.76
C TYR A 61 -13.51 0.59 -0.77
N ILE A 62 -14.24 -0.33 -1.42
CA ILE A 62 -13.82 -1.74 -1.51
C ILE A 62 -12.55 -1.86 -2.37
N SER A 63 -12.48 -1.06 -3.43
CA SER A 63 -11.35 -0.98 -4.35
C SER A 63 -10.07 -0.57 -3.63
N THR A 64 -10.08 0.55 -2.90
CA THR A 64 -8.94 1.04 -2.13
C THR A 64 -8.53 0.10 -1.01
N PHE A 65 -9.51 -0.45 -0.29
CA PHE A 65 -9.23 -1.43 0.76
C PHE A 65 -8.51 -2.66 0.22
N LEU A 66 -9.00 -3.25 -0.87
CA LEU A 66 -8.40 -4.43 -1.48
C LEU A 66 -7.02 -4.13 -2.08
N ALA A 67 -6.84 -2.97 -2.70
CA ALA A 67 -5.52 -2.53 -3.18
C ALA A 67 -4.50 -2.47 -2.03
N GLY A 68 -4.88 -1.88 -0.89
CA GLY A 68 -4.04 -1.79 0.29
C GLY A 68 -3.70 -3.15 0.90
N VAL A 69 -4.70 -4.04 1.05
CA VAL A 69 -4.50 -5.41 1.55
C VAL A 69 -3.58 -6.20 0.63
N PHE A 70 -3.83 -6.14 -0.67
CA PHE A 70 -3.04 -6.85 -1.67
C PHE A 70 -1.58 -6.36 -1.69
N GLY A 71 -1.37 -5.04 -1.74
CA GLY A 71 -0.03 -4.44 -1.69
C GLY A 71 0.74 -4.82 -0.43
N THR A 72 0.08 -4.78 0.74
CA THR A 72 0.69 -5.17 2.02
C THR A 72 1.13 -6.64 2.02
N LEU A 73 0.24 -7.55 1.59
CA LEU A 73 0.56 -8.98 1.51
C LEU A 73 1.69 -9.25 0.51
N LEU A 74 1.69 -8.54 -0.62
CA LEU A 74 2.73 -8.66 -1.64
C LEU A 74 4.10 -8.25 -1.11
N VAL A 75 4.21 -7.10 -0.45
CA VAL A 75 5.47 -6.62 0.14
C VAL A 75 5.94 -7.56 1.26
N LEU A 76 5.03 -8.02 2.13
CA LEU A 76 5.36 -8.98 3.19
C LEU A 76 5.83 -10.33 2.62
N GLY A 77 5.16 -10.85 1.59
CA GLY A 77 5.55 -12.11 0.94
C GLY A 77 6.92 -12.02 0.26
N ILE A 78 7.17 -10.93 -0.47
CA ILE A 78 8.46 -10.71 -1.13
C ILE A 78 9.58 -10.53 -0.09
N SER A 79 9.40 -9.65 0.90
CA SER A 79 10.42 -9.43 1.92
C SER A 79 10.72 -10.69 2.74
N TYR A 80 9.70 -11.48 3.09
CA TYR A 80 9.87 -12.74 3.79
C TYR A 80 10.61 -13.80 2.95
N SER A 81 10.22 -13.97 1.68
CA SER A 81 10.87 -14.92 0.78
C SER A 81 12.33 -14.56 0.49
N VAL A 82 12.62 -13.28 0.27
CA VAL A 82 13.99 -12.78 0.12
C VAL A 82 14.80 -13.00 1.41
N GLY A 83 14.24 -12.65 2.57
CA GLY A 83 14.90 -12.88 3.85
C GLY A 83 15.22 -14.36 4.10
N MET A 84 14.29 -15.26 3.75
CA MET A 84 14.47 -16.70 3.86
C MET A 84 15.54 -17.21 2.88
N ALA A 85 15.55 -16.74 1.63
CA ALA A 85 16.56 -17.13 0.64
C ALA A 85 17.98 -16.74 1.07
N ILE A 86 18.13 -15.57 1.70
CA ILE A 86 19.43 -15.07 2.20
C ILE A 86 19.89 -15.87 3.43
N THR A 87 19.00 -16.12 4.40
CA THR A 87 19.36 -16.85 5.64
C THR A 87 19.55 -18.35 5.45
N LYS A 88 18.89 -18.97 4.47
CA LYS A 88 19.01 -20.41 4.20
C LYS A 88 20.44 -20.82 3.77
N LYS A 89 21.23 -19.90 3.21
CA LYS A 89 22.58 -20.18 2.69
C LYS A 89 23.63 -20.45 3.78
N GLU A 90 23.34 -20.14 5.04
CA GLU A 90 24.27 -20.35 6.17
C GLU A 90 24.18 -21.74 6.81
N GLY A 91 23.16 -22.55 6.48
CA GLY A 91 22.94 -23.88 7.05
C GLY A 91 23.39 -25.07 6.18
N GLU A 92 23.84 -24.84 4.94
CA GLU A 92 24.15 -25.89 3.96
C GLU A 92 25.65 -26.02 3.65
N ASN A 93 26.51 -25.46 4.51
CA ASN A 93 27.98 -25.59 4.39
C ASN A 93 28.68 -25.83 5.75
N ARG A 94 28.03 -26.58 6.65
CA ARG A 94 28.64 -27.14 7.86
C ARG A 94 28.29 -28.61 7.99
#